data_AF-A0A6N8U1J5-F1
#
_entry.id   AF-A0A6N8U1J5-F1
#
_cell.length_a   1.000
_cell.length_b   1.000
_cell.length_c   1.000
_cell.angle_alpha   90.00
_cell.angle_beta   90.00
_cell.angle_gamma   90.00
#
_symmetry.space_group_name_H-M   'P 1'
#
loop_
_entity.id
_entity.type
_entity.pdbx_description
1 polymer ?
#
loop_
_entity_poly.entity_id
_entity_poly.type
_entity_poly.pdbx_seq_one_letter_code
_entity_poly.pdbx_strand_id
1 'polypeptide(L)'
;MSRKGIWILLVLMLVAVLLLLLPLADRTSRSERVIVDHTLKEIFHPGCFDQAETTNYLDEVSFSRATETLGYQIEDGCSKERLETGKESVISKIFNE
;
A
#
# COMPACT_ATOMS: atom_id res chain seq x y z
N MET A 1 -27.88 28.49 -15.12
CA MET A 1 -27.85 27.03 -14.90
C MET A 1 -29.29 26.53 -14.71
N SER A 2 -29.73 25.51 -15.43
CA SER A 2 -31.11 25.01 -15.30
C SER A 2 -31.26 24.23 -13.97
N ARG A 3 -32.47 24.19 -13.40
CA ARG A 3 -32.75 23.40 -12.18
C ARG A 3 -32.31 21.94 -12.32
N LYS A 4 -32.45 21.36 -13.52
CA LYS A 4 -31.97 20.00 -13.85
C LYS A 4 -30.44 19.89 -13.81
N GLY A 5 -29.73 20.90 -14.30
CA GLY A 5 -28.26 20.93 -14.24
C GLY A 5 -27.71 20.99 -12.81
N ILE A 6 -28.39 21.72 -11.92
CA ILE A 6 -28.04 21.77 -10.49
C ILE A 6 -28.16 20.38 -9.86
N TRP A 7 -29.28 19.68 -10.10
CA TRP A 7 -29.49 18.33 -9.57
C TRP A 7 -28.45 17.31 -10.07
N ILE A 8 -28.07 17.37 -11.36
CA ILE A 8 -27.03 16.50 -11.92
C ILE A 8 -25.70 16.74 -11.22
N LEU A 9 -25.30 18.00 -11.04
CA LEU A 9 -24.06 18.35 -10.34
C LEU A 9 -24.06 17.85 -8.89
N LEU A 10 -25.18 18.00 -8.17
CA LEU A 10 -25.29 17.51 -6.80
C LEU A 10 -25.14 15.99 -6.71
N VAL A 11 -25.74 15.25 -7.63
CA VAL A 11 -25.60 13.78 -7.67
C VAL A 11 -24.15 13.38 -7.98
N LEU A 12 -23.50 14.03 -8.95
CA LEU A 12 -22.09 13.75 -9.26
C LEU A 12 -21.18 14.06 -8.08
N MET A 13 -21.41 15.17 -7.39
CA MET A 13 -20.65 15.55 -6.20
C MET A 13 -20.85 14.52 -5.08
N LEU A 14 -22.08 14.06 -4.85
CA LEU A 14 -22.37 13.03 -3.86
C LEU A 14 -21.65 11.71 -4.17
N VAL A 15 -21.68 11.28 -5.42
CA VAL A 15 -20.97 10.06 -5.87
C VAL A 15 -19.47 10.20 -5.67
N ALA A 16 -18.88 11.35 -6.02
CA ALA A 16 -17.47 11.61 -5.82
C ALA A 16 -17.08 11.52 -4.33
N VAL A 17 -17.87 12.13 -3.44
CA VAL A 17 -17.65 12.04 -1.98
C VAL A 17 -17.75 10.59 -1.50
N LEU A 18 -18.72 9.82 -1.99
CA LEU A 18 -18.87 8.42 -1.60
C LEU A 18 -17.69 7.55 -2.04
N LEU A 19 -17.15 7.77 -3.23
CA LEU A 19 -15.97 7.05 -3.73
C LEU A 19 -14.73 7.29 -2.87
N LEU A 20 -14.55 8.50 -2.35
CA LEU A 20 -13.42 8.85 -1.49
C LEU A 20 -13.45 8.11 -0.15
N LEU A 21 -14.63 7.69 0.32
CA LEU A 21 -14.81 6.92 1.56
C LEU A 21 -14.57 5.41 1.37
N LEU A 22 -14.54 4.91 0.13
CA LEU A 22 -14.30 3.49 -0.13
C LEU A 22 -12.83 3.12 0.10
N PRO A 23 -12.54 1.91 0.61
CA PRO A 23 -11.18 1.43 0.87
C PRO A 23 -10.52 0.99 -0.45
N LEU A 24 -10.06 1.96 -1.23
CA LEU A 24 -9.50 1.72 -2.57
C LEU A 24 -7.98 1.91 -2.62
N ALA A 25 -7.43 2.75 -1.75
CA ALA A 25 -6.00 3.07 -1.71
C ALA A 25 -5.21 1.98 -0.97
N ASP A 26 -4.01 1.66 -1.44
CA ASP A 26 -3.14 0.70 -0.76
C ASP A 26 -2.45 1.38 0.43
N ARG A 27 -2.43 0.68 1.57
CA ARG A 27 -1.76 1.14 2.81
C ARG A 27 -0.28 1.38 2.57
N THR A 28 0.41 0.38 2.02
CA THR A 28 1.78 0.50 1.53
C THR A 28 1.78 0.85 0.04
N SER A 29 2.60 1.81 -0.36
CA SER A 29 2.74 2.16 -1.78
C SER A 29 3.20 0.94 -2.59
N ARG A 30 2.58 0.69 -3.74
CA ARG A 30 3.02 -0.39 -4.64
C ARG A 30 4.45 -0.21 -5.13
N SER A 31 4.93 1.02 -5.21
CA SER A 31 6.30 1.37 -5.59
C SER A 31 7.25 1.50 -4.39
N GLU A 32 6.77 1.24 -3.16
CA GLU A 32 7.61 1.27 -1.96
C GLU A 32 8.80 0.34 -2.16
N ARG A 33 9.99 0.81 -1.77
CA ARG A 33 11.23 0.04 -1.95
C ARG A 33 11.36 -0.94 -0.79
N VAL A 34 11.53 -2.22 -1.10
CA VAL A 34 11.72 -3.27 -0.10
C VAL A 34 12.93 -4.11 -0.43
N ILE A 35 13.53 -4.70 0.60
CA ILE A 35 14.58 -5.70 0.46
C ILE A 35 13.90 -7.07 0.51
N VAL A 36 14.31 -8.00 -0.35
CA VAL A 36 13.84 -9.38 -0.33
C VAL A 36 14.99 -10.34 -0.09
N ASP A 37 14.74 -11.40 0.67
CA ASP A 37 15.63 -12.56 0.75
C ASP A 37 15.03 -13.70 -0.05
N HIS A 38 15.73 -14.13 -1.09
CA HIS A 38 15.26 -15.19 -1.98
C HIS A 38 15.39 -16.60 -1.40
N THR A 39 16.28 -16.79 -0.41
CA THR A 39 16.42 -18.05 0.32
C THR A 39 15.24 -18.26 1.27
N LEU A 40 14.93 -17.23 2.06
CA LEU A 40 13.85 -17.26 3.06
C LEU A 40 12.47 -16.94 2.47
N LYS A 41 12.44 -16.33 1.28
CA LYS A 41 11.23 -15.78 0.63
C LYS A 41 10.54 -14.74 1.51
N GLU A 42 11.35 -13.87 2.09
CA GLU A 42 10.91 -12.85 3.04
C GLU A 42 11.10 -11.44 2.47
N ILE A 43 10.23 -10.52 2.90
CA ILE A 43 10.21 -9.10 2.56
C ILE A 43 10.56 -8.29 3.81
N PHE A 44 11.50 -7.36 3.68
CA PHE A 44 11.92 -6.46 4.74
C PHE A 44 11.76 -5.01 4.33
N HIS A 45 11.31 -4.17 5.26
CA HIS A 45 11.43 -2.73 5.11
C HIS A 45 12.91 -2.34 5.25
N PRO A 46 13.47 -1.44 4.41
CA PRO A 46 14.90 -1.09 4.48
C PRO A 46 15.35 -0.58 5.85
N GLY A 47 14.48 0.18 6.54
CA GLY A 47 14.73 0.67 7.90
C GLY A 47 14.67 -0.40 9.01
N CYS A 48 14.34 -1.65 8.67
CA CYS A 48 14.26 -2.79 9.61
C CYS A 48 15.36 -3.84 9.36
N PHE A 49 16.24 -3.62 8.37
CA PHE A 49 17.22 -4.60 7.93
C PHE A 49 18.14 -5.11 9.05
N ASP A 50 18.61 -4.23 9.94
CA ASP A 50 19.52 -4.59 11.03
C ASP A 50 18.88 -5.51 12.09
N GLN A 51 17.55 -5.63 12.09
CA GLN A 51 16.78 -6.47 13.02
C GLN A 51 16.32 -7.78 12.38
N ALA A 52 16.52 -7.93 11.07
CA ALA A 52 16.08 -9.07 10.30
C ALA A 52 17.14 -10.19 10.28
N GLU A 53 16.69 -11.44 10.41
CA GLU A 53 17.53 -12.59 10.09
C GLU A 53 17.60 -12.73 8.57
N THR A 54 18.78 -12.51 7.98
CA THR A 54 18.97 -12.53 6.53
C THR A 54 20.06 -13.50 6.09
N THR A 55 19.95 -13.97 4.85
CA THR A 55 20.99 -14.68 4.12
C THR A 55 21.70 -13.73 3.15
N ASN A 56 22.66 -14.24 2.38
CA ASN A 56 23.39 -13.44 1.38
C ASN A 56 22.72 -13.44 0.00
N TYR A 57 21.49 -13.95 -0.13
CA TYR A 57 20.74 -13.92 -1.40
C TYR A 57 19.65 -12.83 -1.36
N LEU A 58 20.11 -11.58 -1.33
CA LEU A 58 19.27 -10.39 -1.16
C LEU A 58 19.11 -9.61 -2.47
N ASP A 59 17.97 -8.96 -2.65
CA ASP A 59 17.70 -8.02 -3.73
C ASP A 59 16.80 -6.87 -3.27
N GLU A 60 16.79 -5.75 -3.98
CA GLU A 60 15.86 -4.64 -3.75
C GLU A 60 14.83 -4.56 -4.88
N VAL A 61 13.55 -4.59 -4.52
CA VAL A 61 12.44 -4.58 -5.48
C VAL A 61 11.32 -3.65 -5.01
N SER A 62 10.31 -3.43 -5.86
CA SER A 62 9.08 -2.77 -5.42
C SER A 62 8.24 -3.71 -4.56
N PHE A 63 7.49 -3.15 -3.60
CA PHE A 63 6.58 -3.90 -2.75
C PHE A 63 5.55 -4.72 -3.54
N SER A 64 5.02 -4.16 -4.63
CA SER A 64 4.14 -4.91 -5.54
C SER A 64 4.83 -6.10 -6.21
N ARG A 65 6.10 -5.97 -6.61
CA ARG A 65 6.84 -7.09 -7.21
C ARG A 65 7.10 -8.18 -6.18
N ALA A 66 7.50 -7.80 -4.97
CA ALA A 66 7.74 -8.75 -3.88
C ALA A 66 6.48 -9.56 -3.53
N THR A 67 5.33 -8.90 -3.44
CA THR A 67 4.06 -9.53 -3.04
C THR A 67 3.34 -10.22 -4.20
N GLU A 68 3.18 -9.56 -5.35
CA GLU A 68 2.34 -10.05 -6.46
C GLU A 68 3.10 -10.96 -7.43
N THR A 69 4.40 -10.71 -7.65
CA THR A 69 5.21 -11.48 -8.61
C THR A 69 6.02 -12.58 -7.94
N LEU A 70 6.68 -12.28 -6.81
CA LEU A 70 7.52 -13.24 -6.09
C LEU A 70 6.72 -14.06 -5.06
N GLY A 71 5.62 -13.51 -4.55
CA GLY A 71 4.77 -14.18 -3.56
C GLY A 71 5.46 -14.32 -2.19
N TYR A 72 6.34 -13.39 -1.85
CA TYR A 72 7.08 -13.41 -0.58
C TYR A 72 6.25 -12.79 0.54
N GLN A 73 6.62 -13.08 1.80
CA GLN A 73 5.87 -12.64 2.97
C GLN A 73 6.72 -11.78 3.88
N ILE A 74 6.06 -11.00 4.74
CA ILE A 74 6.72 -10.24 5.80
C ILE A 74 6.62 -11.09 7.06
N GLU A 75 7.73 -11.52 7.66
CA GLU A 75 7.69 -12.30 8.91
C GLU A 75 8.01 -11.43 10.12
N ASP A 76 8.97 -10.52 10.00
CA ASP A 76 9.42 -9.68 11.10
C ASP A 76 8.39 -8.59 11.52
N GLY A 77 8.39 -8.27 12.83
CA GLY A 77 7.44 -7.32 13.41
C GLY A 77 7.68 -5.86 12.97
N CYS A 78 8.93 -5.46 12.77
CA CYS A 78 9.30 -4.10 12.37
C CYS A 78 8.80 -3.78 10.95
N SER A 79 8.95 -4.73 10.03
CA SER A 79 8.48 -4.61 8.66
C SER A 79 6.97 -4.73 8.58
N LYS A 80 6.32 -5.57 9.41
CA LYS A 80 4.84 -5.61 9.47
C LYS A 80 4.20 -4.27 9.83
N GLU A 81 4.84 -3.51 10.72
CA GLU A 81 4.39 -2.18 11.12
C GLU A 81 4.60 -1.13 10.01
N ARG A 82 5.69 -1.25 9.23
CA ARG A 82 6.01 -0.26 8.17
C ARG A 82 5.43 -0.59 6.81
N LEU A 83 5.20 -1.87 6.52
CA LEU A 83 4.68 -2.39 5.26
C LEU A 83 3.27 -2.94 5.48
N GLU A 84 2.39 -2.12 6.06
CA GLU A 84 1.01 -2.51 6.29
C GLU A 84 0.35 -2.97 4.99
N THR A 85 -0.14 -4.21 5.00
CA THR A 85 -0.88 -4.78 3.87
C THR A 85 -2.36 -4.38 3.91
N GLY A 86 -3.01 -4.39 2.75
CA GLY A 86 -4.44 -4.13 2.62
C GLY A 86 -4.75 -2.72 2.13
N LYS A 87 -6.04 -2.38 2.21
CA LYS A 87 -6.58 -1.14 1.65
C LYS A 87 -7.10 -0.20 2.72
N GLU A 88 -7.02 1.09 2.41
CA GLU A 88 -7.58 2.16 3.20
C GLU A 88 -8.38 3.13 2.35
N SER A 89 -9.15 3.99 3.01
CA SER A 89 -9.93 4.99 2.31
C SER A 89 -9.01 5.97 1.59
N VAL A 90 -9.45 6.48 0.44
CA VAL A 90 -8.68 7.49 -0.30
C VAL A 90 -8.46 8.74 0.55
N ILE A 91 -9.47 9.11 1.37
CA ILE A 91 -9.37 10.23 2.32
C ILE A 91 -8.28 9.96 3.36
N SER A 92 -8.30 8.81 4.04
CA SER A 92 -7.29 8.51 5.06
C SER A 92 -5.89 8.54 4.48
N LYS A 93 -5.69 7.99 3.27
CA LYS A 93 -4.37 8.01 2.61
C LYS A 93 -3.85 9.44 2.38
N ILE A 94 -4.71 10.37 1.97
CA ILE A 94 -4.34 11.77 1.69
C ILE A 94 -4.03 12.55 2.98
N PHE A 95 -4.77 12.30 4.06
CA PHE A 95 -4.63 13.06 5.31
C PHE A 95 -3.63 12.48 6.31
N ASN A 96 -3.18 11.24 6.09
CA ASN A 96 -2.27 10.51 6.97
C ASN A 96 -0.87 10.32 6.34
N GLU A 97 -0.62 10.97 5.20
CA GLU A 97 0.70 11.13 4.58
C GLU A 97 1.59 12.13 5.34
#